data_AF-A0A377KMS8-F1
#
_entry.id   AF-A0A377KMS8-F1
#
_cell.length_a   1.000
_cell.length_b   1.000
_cell.length_c   1.000
_cell.angle_alpha   90.00
_cell.angle_beta   90.00
_cell.angle_gamma   90.00
#
_symmetry.space_group_name_H-M   'P 1'
#
loop_
_entity.id
_entity.type
_entity.pdbx_description
1 polymer ?
#
loop_
_entity_poly.entity_id
_entity_poly.type
_entity_poly.pdbx_seq_one_letter_code
_entity_poly.pdbx_strand_id
1 'polypeptide(L)'
;MFEPTYLKELNEQHQQVRTALKKCPSHKKVAKQLNLSTTTVTKIQNLAILTKLAKGKTIEVIGAELFIDCEKVKKVRNQYIAQKVLEGKTYVHLHKKINTSQHIIEKKAIATKIVSKRQAPSIVKNLKYFEVDEKTKNGIIQLCQNKIEINTIAKQFSINRRTVLKIRKEAILTDLNNGITREAVRKKFNLPLKSIIYIIGHTSLARYPNIKRLTNNSATIAQKKRAVQ
;
A
#
# COMPACT_ATOMS: atom_id res chain seq x y z
N MET A 1 12.87 -26.44 12.75
CA MET A 1 12.35 -25.10 12.39
C MET A 1 11.02 -25.34 11.67
N PHE A 2 9.90 -25.18 12.37
CA PHE A 2 8.57 -25.49 11.81
C PHE A 2 8.13 -24.35 10.89
N GLU A 3 7.90 -24.63 9.60
CA GLU A 3 7.09 -23.70 8.80
C GLU A 3 5.69 -23.64 9.42
N PRO A 4 5.20 -22.46 9.81
CA PRO A 4 3.85 -22.32 10.36
C PRO A 4 2.84 -22.85 9.34
N THR A 5 1.91 -23.69 9.80
CA THR A 5 0.91 -24.44 9.01
C THR A 5 0.23 -23.59 7.93
N TYR A 6 -0.02 -22.32 8.24
CA TYR A 6 -0.58 -21.32 7.32
C TYR A 6 0.26 -21.03 6.06
N LEU A 7 1.59 -21.01 6.16
CA LEU A 7 2.47 -20.80 4.99
C LEU A 7 2.46 -22.01 4.05
N LYS A 8 2.33 -23.20 4.62
CA LYS A 8 2.20 -24.44 3.86
C LYS A 8 0.88 -24.46 3.09
N GLU A 9 -0.23 -24.14 3.75
CA GLU A 9 -1.56 -24.02 3.13
C GLU A 9 -1.60 -22.97 2.01
N LEU A 10 -0.96 -21.81 2.20
CA LEU A 10 -0.89 -20.76 1.18
C LEU A 10 -0.05 -21.18 -0.04
N ASN A 11 1.07 -21.87 0.19
CA ASN A 11 1.91 -22.40 -0.88
C ASN A 11 1.18 -23.52 -1.65
N GLU A 12 0.45 -24.38 -0.95
CA GLU A 12 -0.39 -25.41 -1.55
C GLU A 12 -1.51 -24.79 -2.40
N GLN A 13 -2.22 -23.77 -1.89
CA GLN A 13 -3.23 -23.03 -2.65
C GLN A 13 -2.65 -22.37 -3.91
N HIS A 14 -1.48 -21.74 -3.79
CA HIS A 14 -0.78 -21.16 -4.94
C HIS A 14 -0.42 -22.23 -5.98
N GLN A 15 0.02 -23.40 -5.53
CA GLN A 15 0.38 -24.51 -6.40
C GLN A 15 -0.85 -25.12 -7.08
N GLN A 16 -1.95 -25.32 -6.35
CA GLN A 16 -3.23 -25.79 -6.90
C GLN A 16 -3.75 -24.87 -7.98
N VAL A 17 -3.73 -23.55 -7.76
CA VAL A 17 -4.14 -22.55 -8.77
C VAL A 17 -3.26 -22.61 -10.01
N ARG A 18 -1.93 -22.74 -9.85
CA ARG A 18 -1.01 -22.86 -10.99
C ARG A 18 -1.26 -24.12 -11.80
N THR A 19 -1.47 -25.26 -11.13
CA THR A 19 -1.75 -26.54 -11.77
C THR A 19 -3.11 -26.52 -12.48
N ALA A 20 -4.13 -25.90 -11.87
CA ALA A 20 -5.44 -25.73 -12.47
C ALA A 20 -5.39 -24.81 -13.70
N LEU A 21 -4.65 -23.70 -13.65
CA LEU A 21 -4.45 -22.81 -14.79
C LEU A 21 -3.69 -23.47 -15.94
N LYS A 22 -2.77 -24.40 -15.65
CA LYS A 22 -2.10 -25.24 -16.65
C LYS A 22 -3.09 -26.11 -17.42
N LYS A 23 -4.09 -26.68 -16.73
CA LYS A 23 -5.12 -27.53 -17.32
C LYS A 23 -6.24 -26.73 -18.00
N CYS A 24 -6.60 -25.58 -17.42
CA CYS A 24 -7.66 -24.71 -17.93
C CYS A 24 -7.24 -23.23 -17.78
N PRO A 25 -6.85 -22.55 -18.87
CA PRO A 25 -6.39 -21.16 -18.81
C PRO A 25 -7.49 -20.14 -18.44
N SER A 26 -8.73 -20.58 -18.25
CA SER A 26 -9.84 -19.70 -17.87
C SER A 26 -9.85 -19.41 -16.36
N HIS A 27 -9.53 -18.16 -16.01
CA HIS A 27 -9.53 -17.70 -14.62
C HIS A 27 -10.91 -17.86 -13.94
N LYS A 28 -12.00 -17.71 -14.70
CA LYS A 28 -13.38 -17.91 -14.18
C LYS A 28 -13.64 -19.37 -13.81
N LYS A 29 -13.22 -20.31 -14.67
CA LYS A 29 -13.40 -21.75 -14.42
C LYS A 29 -12.55 -22.22 -13.25
N VAL A 30 -11.27 -21.81 -13.19
CA VAL A 30 -10.37 -22.14 -12.07
C VAL A 30 -10.85 -21.53 -10.75
N ALA A 31 -11.33 -20.28 -10.77
CA ALA A 31 -11.92 -19.63 -9.61
C ALA A 31 -13.11 -20.43 -9.06
N LYS A 32 -14.02 -20.87 -9.94
CA LYS A 32 -15.17 -21.71 -9.56
C LYS A 32 -14.74 -23.08 -9.03
N GLN A 33 -13.76 -23.73 -9.68
CA GLN A 33 -13.27 -25.05 -9.27
C GLN A 33 -12.63 -25.05 -7.88
N LEU A 34 -11.92 -23.97 -7.53
CA LEU A 34 -11.16 -23.89 -6.27
C LEU A 34 -11.88 -23.05 -5.19
N ASN A 35 -13.13 -22.64 -5.42
CA ASN A 35 -13.87 -21.73 -4.54
C ASN A 35 -13.10 -20.44 -4.19
N LEU A 36 -12.45 -19.85 -5.20
CA LEU A 36 -11.67 -18.61 -5.08
C LEU A 36 -12.28 -17.49 -5.90
N SER A 37 -11.93 -16.24 -5.57
CA SER A 37 -12.24 -15.12 -6.46
C SER A 37 -11.34 -15.13 -7.71
N THR A 38 -11.89 -14.67 -8.84
CA THR A 38 -11.12 -14.48 -10.09
C THR A 38 -9.95 -13.52 -9.91
N THR A 39 -10.10 -12.55 -9.02
CA THR A 39 -9.05 -11.61 -8.60
C THR A 39 -7.90 -12.35 -7.90
N THR A 40 -8.21 -13.29 -7.00
CA THR A 40 -7.21 -14.13 -6.31
C THR A 40 -6.42 -14.96 -7.30
N VAL A 41 -7.11 -15.67 -8.22
CA VAL A 41 -6.47 -16.46 -9.28
C VAL A 41 -5.51 -15.60 -10.13
N THR A 42 -5.96 -14.40 -10.51
CA THR A 42 -5.15 -13.46 -11.29
C THR A 42 -3.91 -12.97 -10.51
N LYS A 43 -4.07 -12.66 -9.21
CA LYS A 43 -2.94 -12.26 -8.35
C LYS A 43 -1.89 -13.36 -8.23
N ILE A 44 -2.33 -14.61 -8.07
CA ILE A 44 -1.42 -15.77 -7.97
C ILE A 44 -0.62 -15.97 -9.26
N GLN A 45 -1.27 -15.84 -10.42
CA GLN A 45 -0.59 -15.93 -11.72
C GLN A 45 0.41 -14.78 -11.91
N ASN A 46 0.01 -13.54 -11.61
CA ASN A 46 0.89 -12.37 -11.70
C ASN A 46 2.09 -12.50 -10.76
N LEU A 47 1.89 -13.02 -9.55
CA LEU A 47 2.97 -13.28 -8.60
C LEU A 47 3.95 -14.32 -9.16
N ALA A 48 3.45 -15.40 -9.77
CA ALA A 48 4.30 -16.42 -10.39
C ALA A 48 5.17 -15.83 -11.52
N ILE A 49 4.61 -14.95 -12.35
CA ILE A 49 5.34 -14.21 -13.38
C ILE A 49 6.46 -13.36 -12.76
N LEU A 50 6.12 -12.53 -11.76
CA LEU A 50 7.08 -11.63 -11.12
C LEU A 50 8.20 -12.40 -10.40
N THR A 51 7.89 -13.52 -9.75
CA THR A 51 8.90 -14.37 -9.10
C THR A 51 9.85 -14.99 -10.12
N LYS A 52 9.37 -15.40 -11.30
CA LYS A 52 10.24 -15.92 -12.36
C LYS A 52 11.09 -14.83 -13.00
N LEU A 53 10.54 -13.63 -13.19
CA LEU A 53 11.32 -12.46 -13.61
C LEU A 53 12.40 -12.11 -12.60
N ALA A 54 12.09 -12.14 -11.29
CA ALA A 54 13.08 -11.91 -10.23
C ALA A 54 14.22 -12.94 -10.24
N LYS A 55 13.94 -14.19 -10.66
CA LYS A 55 14.94 -15.24 -10.87
C LYS A 55 15.70 -15.12 -12.21
N GLY A 56 15.43 -14.08 -12.99
CA GLY A 56 16.11 -13.81 -14.26
C GLY A 56 15.65 -14.64 -15.45
N LYS A 57 14.49 -15.29 -15.39
CA LYS A 57 13.92 -15.96 -16.56
C LYS A 57 13.44 -14.95 -17.59
N THR A 58 13.66 -15.27 -18.87
CA THR A 58 13.20 -14.45 -20.00
C THR A 58 11.67 -14.51 -20.16
N ILE A 59 11.10 -13.57 -20.90
CA ILE A 59 9.65 -13.48 -21.11
C ILE A 59 9.13 -14.73 -21.82
N GLU A 60 9.88 -15.20 -22.81
CA GLU A 60 9.58 -16.34 -23.66
C GLU A 60 9.53 -17.63 -22.82
N VAL A 61 10.53 -17.82 -21.96
CA VAL A 61 10.57 -18.96 -21.03
C VAL A 61 9.41 -18.91 -20.04
N ILE A 62 9.08 -17.74 -19.50
CA ILE A 62 7.95 -17.58 -18.58
C ILE A 62 6.63 -17.88 -19.28
N GLY A 63 6.44 -17.38 -20.50
CA GLY A 63 5.25 -17.60 -21.32
C GLY A 63 5.04 -19.09 -21.58
N ALA A 64 6.09 -19.78 -22.02
CA ALA A 64 6.06 -21.22 -22.26
C ALA A 64 5.76 -22.02 -20.96
N GLU A 65 6.49 -21.76 -19.86
CA GLU A 65 6.33 -22.53 -18.62
C GLU A 65 4.95 -22.34 -17.95
N LEU A 66 4.33 -21.18 -18.16
CA LEU A 66 3.02 -20.84 -17.59
C LEU A 66 1.87 -20.97 -18.57
N PHE A 67 2.12 -21.39 -19.81
CA PHE A 67 1.12 -21.48 -20.88
C PHE A 67 0.32 -20.18 -21.07
N ILE A 68 1.04 -19.05 -21.10
CA ILE A 68 0.46 -17.73 -21.29
C ILE A 68 1.19 -16.98 -22.40
N ASP A 69 0.47 -16.07 -23.05
CA ASP A 69 1.01 -15.21 -24.06
C ASP A 69 2.12 -14.28 -23.52
N CYS A 70 3.15 -14.05 -24.33
CA CYS A 70 4.29 -13.21 -23.99
C CYS A 70 3.85 -11.75 -23.74
N GLU A 71 2.82 -11.26 -24.44
CA GLU A 71 2.29 -9.91 -24.17
C GLU A 71 1.65 -9.81 -22.79
N LYS A 72 1.04 -10.89 -22.29
CA LYS A 72 0.54 -10.94 -20.91
C LYS A 72 1.66 -10.79 -19.90
N VAL A 73 2.78 -11.50 -20.10
CA VAL A 73 3.98 -11.40 -19.25
C VAL A 73 4.55 -9.98 -19.28
N LYS A 74 4.70 -9.38 -20.48
CA LYS A 74 5.12 -7.99 -20.65
C LYS A 74 4.18 -7.03 -19.92
N LYS A 75 2.86 -7.23 -20.03
CA LYS A 75 1.84 -6.40 -19.37
C LYS A 75 1.98 -6.43 -17.86
N VAL A 76 2.15 -7.62 -17.27
CA VAL A 76 2.33 -7.77 -15.81
C VAL A 76 3.61 -7.08 -15.33
N ARG A 77 4.74 -7.28 -16.04
CA ARG A 77 6.00 -6.57 -15.75
C ARG A 77 5.82 -5.05 -15.80
N ASN A 78 5.20 -4.55 -16.87
CA ASN A 78 5.02 -3.12 -17.08
C ASN A 78 4.06 -2.49 -16.06
N GLN A 79 3.01 -3.22 -15.64
CA GLN A 79 2.11 -2.80 -14.58
C GLN A 79 2.83 -2.70 -13.23
N TYR A 80 3.67 -3.70 -12.91
CA TYR A 80 4.49 -3.69 -11.70
C TYR A 80 5.45 -2.50 -11.67
N ILE A 81 6.18 -2.25 -12.77
CA ILE A 81 7.09 -1.10 -12.90
C ILE A 81 6.31 0.20 -12.68
N ALA A 82 5.19 0.39 -13.39
CA ALA A 82 4.38 1.61 -13.28
C ALA A 82 3.92 1.85 -11.83
N GLN A 83 3.38 0.82 -11.17
CA GLN A 83 2.94 0.93 -9.78
C GLN A 83 4.08 1.31 -8.84
N LYS A 84 5.24 0.67 -8.96
CA LYS A 84 6.38 0.94 -8.08
C LYS A 84 7.05 2.29 -8.35
N VAL A 85 7.03 2.77 -9.58
CA VAL A 85 7.45 4.13 -9.92
C VAL A 85 6.54 5.17 -9.26
N LEU A 86 5.22 4.96 -9.29
CA LEU A 86 4.27 5.83 -8.60
C LEU A 86 4.44 5.78 -7.06
N GLU A 87 4.85 4.63 -6.52
CA GLU A 87 5.24 4.50 -5.10
C GLU A 87 6.59 5.17 -4.76
N GLY A 88 7.30 5.72 -5.75
CA GLY A 88 8.59 6.41 -5.56
C GLY A 88 9.80 5.49 -5.48
N LYS A 89 9.74 4.26 -6.00
CA LYS A 89 10.89 3.34 -6.04
C LYS A 89 11.88 3.75 -7.14
N THR A 90 13.17 3.59 -6.84
CA THR A 90 14.26 3.91 -7.77
C THR A 90 14.43 2.83 -8.85
N TYR A 91 15.02 3.20 -9.98
CA TYR A 91 15.26 2.27 -11.09
C TYR A 91 16.20 1.14 -10.70
N VAL A 92 17.25 1.45 -9.92
CA VAL A 92 18.19 0.47 -9.35
C VAL A 92 17.47 -0.57 -8.49
N HIS A 93 16.50 -0.13 -7.66
CA HIS A 93 15.72 -1.06 -6.84
C HIS A 93 14.87 -2.00 -7.69
N LEU A 94 14.27 -1.49 -8.77
CA LEU A 94 13.44 -2.30 -9.67
C LEU A 94 14.27 -3.29 -10.48
N HIS A 95 15.42 -2.86 -11.00
CA HIS A 95 16.36 -3.72 -11.71
C HIS A 95 16.74 -4.93 -10.86
N LYS A 96 17.19 -4.70 -9.62
CA LYS A 96 17.56 -5.76 -8.67
C LYS A 96 16.41 -6.70 -8.31
N LYS A 97 15.14 -6.24 -8.40
CA LYS A 97 13.98 -6.99 -7.90
C LYS A 97 13.28 -7.84 -8.94
N ILE A 98 13.28 -7.45 -10.20
CA ILE A 98 12.60 -8.18 -11.29
C ILE A 98 13.53 -8.53 -12.46
N ASN A 99 14.85 -8.44 -12.24
CA ASN A 99 15.93 -8.73 -13.19
C ASN A 99 15.60 -8.30 -14.63
N THR A 100 15.17 -7.05 -14.77
CA THR A 100 14.75 -6.47 -16.05
C THR A 100 15.72 -5.35 -16.40
N SER A 101 16.11 -5.25 -17.67
CA SER A 101 17.09 -4.26 -18.12
C SER A 101 16.68 -2.83 -17.75
N GLN A 102 17.67 -2.04 -17.35
CA GLN A 102 17.47 -0.68 -16.86
C GLN A 102 16.79 0.21 -17.92
N HIS A 103 17.17 0.08 -19.19
CA HIS A 103 16.55 0.80 -20.30
C HIS A 103 15.03 0.56 -20.41
N ILE A 104 14.55 -0.69 -20.23
CA ILE A 104 13.12 -1.01 -20.27
C ILE A 104 12.39 -0.36 -19.08
N ILE A 105 13.01 -0.41 -17.89
CA ILE A 105 12.45 0.21 -16.67
C ILE A 105 12.35 1.72 -16.85
N GLU A 106 13.40 2.37 -17.35
CA GLU A 106 13.46 3.81 -17.60
C GLU A 106 12.42 4.25 -18.63
N LYS A 107 12.38 3.61 -19.81
CA LYS A 107 11.40 3.91 -20.85
C LYS A 107 9.97 3.84 -20.31
N LYS A 108 9.65 2.80 -19.53
CA LYS A 108 8.31 2.66 -18.96
C LYS A 108 8.04 3.66 -17.84
N ALA A 109 9.02 3.91 -16.98
CA ALA A 109 8.88 4.87 -15.89
C ALA A 109 8.69 6.31 -16.39
N ILE A 110 9.42 6.71 -17.43
CA ILE A 110 9.27 8.01 -18.10
C ILE A 110 7.87 8.12 -18.67
N ALA A 111 7.41 7.12 -19.43
CA ALA A 111 6.04 7.10 -19.95
C ALA A 111 5.00 7.21 -18.83
N THR A 112 5.17 6.49 -17.72
CA THR A 112 4.27 6.57 -16.55
C THR A 112 4.28 7.96 -15.91
N LYS A 113 5.46 8.58 -15.73
CA LYS A 113 5.58 9.94 -15.18
C LYS A 113 4.97 11.00 -16.10
N ILE A 114 5.15 10.88 -17.42
CA ILE A 114 4.56 11.79 -18.42
C ILE A 114 3.04 11.66 -18.40
N VAL A 115 2.51 10.44 -18.43
CA VAL A 115 1.07 10.18 -18.35
C VAL A 115 0.48 10.72 -17.04
N SER A 116 1.14 10.50 -15.90
CA SER A 116 0.68 11.04 -14.61
C SER A 116 0.75 12.57 -14.53
N LYS A 117 1.75 13.20 -15.19
CA LYS A 117 1.87 14.67 -15.27
C LYS A 117 0.85 15.29 -16.22
N ARG A 118 0.53 14.65 -17.35
CA ARG A 118 -0.55 15.09 -18.26
C ARG A 118 -1.94 14.93 -17.65
N GLN A 119 -2.10 13.97 -16.75
CA GLN A 119 -3.32 13.75 -15.98
C GLN A 119 -3.30 14.50 -14.62
N ALA A 120 -2.44 15.51 -14.47
CA ALA A 120 -2.16 16.20 -13.21
C ALA A 120 -3.36 16.86 -12.49
N PRO A 121 -4.50 17.25 -13.11
CA PRO A 121 -5.63 17.71 -12.31
C PRO A 121 -6.41 16.55 -11.66
N SER A 122 -6.40 15.35 -12.23
CA SER A 122 -7.32 14.26 -11.85
C SER A 122 -6.65 13.04 -11.22
N ILE A 123 -5.42 12.69 -11.60
CA ILE A 123 -4.75 11.48 -11.08
C ILE A 123 -4.02 11.70 -9.77
N VAL A 124 -3.55 12.92 -9.50
CA VAL A 124 -2.97 13.25 -8.18
C VAL A 124 -4.04 13.17 -7.08
N LYS A 125 -5.33 13.25 -7.44
CA LYS A 125 -6.45 13.03 -6.52
C LYS A 125 -6.84 11.55 -6.34
N ASN A 126 -6.34 10.63 -7.18
CA ASN A 126 -6.78 9.23 -7.24
C ASN A 126 -5.65 8.19 -7.13
N LEU A 127 -4.49 8.51 -6.55
CA LEU A 127 -3.78 7.50 -5.76
C LEU A 127 -4.62 7.24 -4.51
N LYS A 128 -5.73 6.50 -4.66
CA LYS A 128 -6.35 5.78 -3.56
C LYS A 128 -5.28 4.81 -3.07
N TYR A 129 -4.47 5.29 -2.13
CA TYR A 129 -3.68 4.49 -1.21
C TYR A 129 -4.52 3.26 -0.87
N PHE A 130 -3.96 2.05 -1.03
CA PHE A 130 -4.57 0.76 -0.67
C PHE A 130 -5.81 0.98 0.21
N GLU A 131 -7.01 0.84 -0.36
CA GLU A 131 -8.22 0.68 0.45
C GLU A 131 -8.04 -0.64 1.18
N VAL A 132 -7.39 -0.55 2.33
CA VAL A 132 -7.27 -1.62 3.30
C VAL A 132 -8.67 -1.87 3.81
N ASP A 133 -9.10 -3.12 3.84
CA ASP A 133 -10.40 -3.51 4.37
C ASP A 133 -10.53 -3.14 5.86
N GLU A 134 -11.76 -2.95 6.32
CA GLU A 134 -12.08 -2.49 7.69
C GLU A 134 -11.41 -3.36 8.76
N LYS A 135 -11.37 -4.68 8.54
CA LYS A 135 -10.77 -5.65 9.46
C LYS A 135 -9.26 -5.42 9.59
N THR A 136 -8.57 -5.25 8.48
CA THR A 136 -7.13 -4.97 8.47
C THR A 136 -6.82 -3.58 9.05
N LYS A 137 -7.66 -2.56 8.79
CA LYS A 137 -7.52 -1.24 9.45
C LYS A 137 -7.59 -1.38 10.98
N ASN A 138 -8.58 -2.11 11.48
CA ASN A 138 -8.76 -2.33 12.92
C ASN A 138 -7.58 -3.09 13.54
N GLY A 139 -7.08 -4.14 12.85
CA GLY A 139 -5.88 -4.85 13.28
C GLY A 139 -4.64 -3.95 13.36
N ILE A 140 -4.44 -3.08 12.36
CA ILE A 140 -3.34 -2.10 12.36
C ILE A 140 -3.47 -1.12 13.54
N ILE A 141 -4.69 -0.63 13.81
CA ILE A 141 -4.96 0.29 14.91
C ILE A 141 -4.62 -0.36 16.25
N GLN A 142 -5.05 -1.61 16.48
CA GLN A 142 -4.73 -2.36 17.69
C GLN A 142 -3.22 -2.56 17.88
N LEU A 143 -2.49 -2.96 16.84
CA LEU A 143 -1.03 -3.11 16.94
C LEU A 143 -0.33 -1.77 17.21
N CYS A 144 -0.83 -0.66 16.65
CA CYS A 144 -0.33 0.68 16.96
C CYS A 144 -0.55 1.07 18.43
N GLN A 145 -1.64 0.60 19.05
CA GLN A 145 -1.94 0.83 20.47
C GLN A 145 -1.05 -0.06 21.37
N ASN A 146 -0.77 -1.28 20.93
CA ASN A 146 0.09 -2.26 21.62
C ASN A 146 1.61 -2.02 21.44
N LYS A 147 2.03 -0.80 21.09
CA LYS A 147 3.43 -0.38 20.96
C LYS A 147 4.27 -1.15 19.92
N ILE A 148 3.65 -1.83 18.96
CA ILE A 148 4.38 -2.50 17.89
C ILE A 148 4.96 -1.47 16.93
N GLU A 149 6.21 -1.66 16.52
CA GLU A 149 6.87 -0.74 15.59
C GLU A 149 6.14 -0.67 14.24
N ILE A 150 5.99 0.55 13.71
CA ILE A 150 5.31 0.82 12.44
C ILE A 150 5.95 0.03 11.28
N ASN A 151 7.26 -0.18 11.30
CA ASN A 151 7.97 -0.96 10.27
C ASN A 151 7.60 -2.45 10.35
N THR A 152 7.43 -2.99 11.55
CA THR A 152 7.00 -4.37 11.78
C THR A 152 5.55 -4.56 11.33
N ILE A 153 4.66 -3.63 11.68
CA ILE A 153 3.27 -3.63 11.21
C ILE A 153 3.21 -3.56 9.67
N ALA A 154 4.00 -2.67 9.07
CA ALA A 154 4.05 -2.52 7.61
C ALA A 154 4.51 -3.81 6.91
N LYS A 155 5.52 -4.49 7.47
CA LYS A 155 5.98 -5.81 6.99
C LYS A 155 4.90 -6.88 7.15
N GLN A 156 4.28 -6.95 8.34
CA GLN A 156 3.25 -7.94 8.68
C GLN A 156 2.06 -7.89 7.72
N PHE A 157 1.57 -6.69 7.40
CA PHE A 157 0.44 -6.50 6.49
C PHE A 157 0.86 -6.33 5.02
N SER A 158 2.16 -6.44 4.69
CA SER A 158 2.69 -6.21 3.34
C SER A 158 2.25 -4.86 2.73
N ILE A 159 2.10 -3.83 3.56
CA ILE A 159 1.71 -2.47 3.16
C ILE A 159 2.84 -1.46 3.36
N ASN A 160 2.68 -0.28 2.77
CA ASN A 160 3.65 0.79 2.94
C ASN A 160 3.57 1.37 4.36
N ARG A 161 4.74 1.65 4.97
CA ARG A 161 4.87 2.41 6.24
C ARG A 161 4.00 3.66 6.27
N ARG A 162 3.91 4.39 5.15
CA ARG A 162 3.06 5.59 5.01
C ARG A 162 1.58 5.28 5.20
N THR A 163 1.11 4.13 4.72
CA THR A 163 -0.28 3.68 4.88
C THR A 163 -0.59 3.41 6.35
N VAL A 164 0.31 2.72 7.08
CA VAL A 164 0.16 2.47 8.52
C VAL A 164 0.08 3.79 9.30
N LEU A 165 0.96 4.75 9.00
CA LEU A 165 0.95 6.07 9.64
C LEU A 165 -0.35 6.85 9.35
N LYS A 166 -0.89 6.72 8.14
CA LYS A 166 -2.15 7.35 7.75
C LYS A 166 -3.35 6.75 8.50
N ILE A 167 -3.42 5.41 8.58
CA ILE A 167 -4.46 4.70 9.35
C ILE A 167 -4.41 5.13 10.83
N ARG A 168 -3.21 5.14 11.44
CA ARG A 168 -3.05 5.61 12.82
C ARG A 168 -3.48 7.07 12.98
N LYS A 169 -3.10 7.94 12.05
CA LYS A 169 -3.49 9.36 12.05
C LYS A 169 -5.01 9.53 11.95
N GLU A 170 -5.67 8.80 11.07
CA GLU A 170 -7.13 8.85 10.91
C GLU A 170 -7.83 8.37 12.18
N ALA A 171 -7.39 7.26 12.79
CA ALA A 171 -7.94 6.77 14.05
C ALA A 171 -7.80 7.77 15.20
N ILE A 172 -6.63 8.43 15.32
CA ILE A 172 -6.39 9.51 16.29
C ILE A 172 -7.37 10.66 16.09
N LEU A 173 -7.57 11.12 14.85
CA LEU A 173 -8.47 12.22 14.55
C LEU A 173 -9.93 11.84 14.80
N THR A 174 -10.33 10.61 14.47
CA THR A 174 -11.69 10.12 14.77
C THR A 174 -11.93 10.08 16.29
N ASP A 175 -11.01 9.55 17.08
CA ASP A 175 -11.11 9.53 18.55
C ASP A 175 -11.26 10.95 19.11
N LEU A 176 -10.43 11.90 18.66
CA LEU A 176 -10.51 13.30 19.07
C LEU A 176 -11.82 13.96 18.64
N ASN A 177 -12.32 13.66 17.44
CA ASN A 177 -13.58 14.19 16.94
C ASN A 177 -14.80 13.63 17.71
N ASN A 178 -14.67 12.44 18.28
CA ASN A 178 -15.66 11.82 19.16
C ASN A 178 -15.58 12.35 20.61
N GLY A 179 -14.76 13.38 20.87
CA GLY A 179 -14.66 14.03 22.18
C GLY A 179 -13.65 13.37 23.13
N ILE A 180 -12.89 12.35 22.69
CA ILE A 180 -11.84 11.76 23.51
C ILE A 180 -10.72 12.79 23.72
N THR A 181 -10.28 12.94 24.97
CA THR A 181 -9.26 13.94 25.32
C THR A 181 -7.90 13.61 24.71
N ARG A 182 -7.08 14.63 24.47
CA ARG A 182 -5.73 14.46 23.92
C ARG A 182 -4.85 13.55 24.79
N GLU A 183 -5.01 13.62 26.12
CA GLU A 183 -4.31 12.75 27.06
C GLU A 183 -4.78 11.29 26.99
N ALA A 184 -6.08 11.04 26.82
CA ALA A 184 -6.59 9.70 26.62
C ALA A 184 -6.08 9.09 25.30
N VAL A 185 -6.08 9.86 24.21
CA VAL A 185 -5.53 9.43 22.91
C VAL A 185 -4.01 9.20 22.99
N ARG A 186 -3.29 10.04 23.73
CA ARG A 186 -1.86 9.89 24.03
C ARG A 186 -1.55 8.55 24.70
N LYS A 187 -2.30 8.20 25.75
CA LYS A 187 -2.16 6.92 26.44
C LYS A 187 -2.53 5.76 25.52
N LYS A 188 -3.66 5.87 24.80
CA LYS A 188 -4.18 4.83 23.89
C LYS A 188 -3.19 4.46 22.78
N PHE A 189 -2.55 5.44 22.13
CA PHE A 189 -1.60 5.20 21.04
C PHE A 189 -0.13 5.21 21.45
N ASN A 190 0.16 5.37 22.75
CA ASN A 190 1.51 5.49 23.28
C ASN A 190 2.39 6.49 22.50
N LEU A 191 1.86 7.69 22.24
CA LEU A 191 2.55 8.75 21.51
C LEU A 191 2.84 9.93 22.45
N PRO A 192 3.93 10.68 22.25
CA PRO A 192 4.13 11.92 22.97
C PRO A 192 3.07 12.95 22.55
N LEU A 193 2.61 13.78 23.50
CA LEU A 193 1.56 14.78 23.26
C LEU A 193 1.92 15.74 22.11
N LYS A 194 3.20 16.09 21.98
CA LYS A 194 3.74 16.89 20.86
C LYS A 194 3.39 16.30 19.50
N SER A 195 3.42 14.97 19.34
CA SER A 195 3.06 14.31 18.07
C SER A 195 1.57 14.44 17.76
N ILE A 196 0.70 14.40 18.77
CA ILE A 196 -0.75 14.60 18.59
C ILE A 196 -1.03 16.04 18.19
N ILE A 197 -0.41 17.01 18.86
CA ILE A 197 -0.51 18.43 18.51
C ILE A 197 -0.03 18.67 17.08
N TYR A 198 1.11 18.08 16.71
CA TYR A 198 1.66 18.17 15.36
C TYR A 198 0.68 17.62 14.30
N ILE A 199 0.05 16.47 14.57
CA ILE A 199 -0.98 15.88 13.70
C ILE A 199 -2.15 16.85 13.51
N ILE A 200 -2.67 17.44 14.58
CA ILE A 200 -3.80 18.39 14.52
C ILE A 200 -3.40 19.64 13.72
N GLY A 201 -2.22 20.20 13.97
CA GLY A 201 -1.74 21.42 13.31
C GLY A 201 -1.52 21.26 11.81
N HIS A 202 -1.08 20.08 11.36
CA HIS A 202 -0.73 19.79 9.97
C HIS A 202 -1.80 18.97 9.22
N THR A 203 -3.05 19.00 9.69
CA THR A 203 -4.17 18.32 9.03
C THR A 203 -5.30 19.28 8.75
N SER A 204 -5.92 19.14 7.56
CA SER A 204 -7.20 19.79 7.27
C SER A 204 -8.28 19.15 8.15
N LEU A 205 -8.86 19.95 9.05
CA LEU A 205 -9.88 19.50 10.00
C LEU A 205 -11.31 19.63 9.45
N ALA A 206 -11.47 19.92 8.16
CA ALA A 206 -12.79 20.03 7.53
C ALA A 206 -13.66 18.76 7.70
N ARG A 207 -13.03 17.60 7.89
CA ARG A 207 -13.71 16.30 8.15
C ARG A 207 -13.85 15.96 9.64
N TYR A 208 -13.34 16.81 10.52
CA TYR A 208 -13.26 16.59 11.96
C TYR A 208 -13.67 17.87 12.71
N PRO A 209 -14.94 18.31 12.59
CA PRO A 209 -15.39 19.62 13.06
C PRO A 209 -15.26 19.82 14.57
N ASN A 210 -15.26 18.73 15.35
CA ASN A 210 -15.19 18.82 16.81
C ASN A 210 -13.75 18.98 17.33
N ILE A 211 -12.74 18.87 16.46
CA ILE A 211 -11.34 19.04 16.85
C ILE A 211 -11.00 20.53 16.86
N LYS A 212 -10.91 21.11 18.05
CA LYS A 212 -10.40 22.47 18.22
C LYS A 212 -8.88 22.50 18.05
N ARG A 213 -8.36 23.37 17.18
CA ARG A 213 -6.94 23.73 17.20
C ARG A 213 -6.67 24.51 18.49
N LEU A 214 -5.56 24.22 19.16
CA LEU A 214 -5.04 25.14 20.15
C LEU A 214 -4.59 26.38 19.36
N THR A 215 -5.44 27.39 19.28
CA THR A 215 -5.01 28.73 18.88
C THR A 215 -3.95 29.17 19.90
N ASN A 216 -2.87 29.77 19.41
CA ASN A 216 -1.71 30.15 20.23
C ASN A 216 -2.15 30.82 21.55
N ASN A 217 -2.07 30.07 22.65
CA ASN A 217 -2.02 30.64 24.01
C ASN A 217 -0.69 31.39 24.25
N SER A 218 0.16 31.56 23.24
CA SER A 218 1.46 32.22 23.29
C SER A 218 1.59 33.49 22.43
N ALA A 219 0.51 33.96 21.78
CA ALA A 219 0.55 35.27 21.12
C ALA A 219 0.18 36.36 22.13
N THR A 220 1.16 37.18 22.54
CA THR A 220 0.94 38.36 23.39
C THR A 220 -0.09 39.28 22.74
N ILE A 221 -0.89 39.98 23.55
CA ILE A 221 -1.96 40.89 23.10
C ILE A 221 -1.46 41.88 22.02
N ALA A 222 -0.20 42.29 22.07
CA ALA A 222 0.45 43.14 21.08
C ALA A 222 0.51 42.54 19.65
N GLN A 223 0.67 41.22 19.51
CA GLN A 223 0.73 40.56 18.19
C GLN A 223 -0.66 40.41 17.57
N LYS A 224 -1.72 40.35 18.37
CA LYS A 224 -3.11 40.31 17.89
C LYS A 224 -3.57 41.66 17.31
N LYS A 225 -3.03 42.78 17.80
CA LYS A 225 -3.36 44.13 17.29
C LYS A 225 -2.70 44.45 15.94
N ARG A 226 -1.59 43.79 15.56
CA ARG A 226 -0.89 44.04 14.28
C ARG A 226 -1.49 43.33 13.07
N ALA A 227 -2.43 42.40 13.26
CA ALA A 227 -3.06 41.66 12.16
C ALA A 227 -4.37 42.30 11.66
N VAL A 228 -4.75 43.47 12.19
CA VAL A 228 -5.98 44.20 11.84
C VAL A 228 -5.64 45.63 11.36
N GLN A 229 -4.49 45.81 10.70
CA GLN A 229 -4.22 46.99 9.89
C GLN A 229 -3.88 46.56 8.47
#